data_AF-A0A089JBA5-F1
#
_entry.id   AF-A0A089JBA5-F1
#
_cell.length_a   1.000
_cell.length_b   1.000
_cell.length_c   1.000
_cell.angle_alpha   90.00
_cell.angle_beta   90.00
_cell.angle_gamma   90.00
#
_symmetry.space_group_name_H-M   'P 1'
#
loop_
_entity.id
_entity.type
_entity.pdbx_description
1 polymer ?
#
loop_
_entity_poly.entity_id
_entity_poly.type
_entity_poly.pdbx_seq_one_letter_code
_entity_poly.pdbx_strand_id
1 'polypeptide(L)'
;MDIFAEASAQADWKARADWFQRCLQQHYYNEETGIMNQWFPKAHIRPDDNFYYWWQAHVMDVLVDAYERTGDPAAPLRIREFSRCLRAYNGGTFSHNYYDDMEWTALALLRAYQATGEEEYKNAVLELWSDIQTAWNSHFGGGMAWKKDQLDYKNTPANAPAAILAARLYGLFRDPEDLEWAVRIYEWNKAHLVDPGSGFVWDGINRLGDGQIDYDWEFTYCQGVFLGAALELYRVIGEQQYADDALRTADTSIRRLCHPVTFMLPDEGVDDTGLFKGILIRYWVQLEKQFPGTLSIRKVILANAHALWTKGLDHELGLCGPSWEHKPLLPVQLSVQLSGLMLLEGAAALENQRNE
;
A
#
# COMPACT_ATOMS: atom_id res chain seq x y z
N MET A 1 -21.98 -19.84 -11.77
CA MET A 1 -22.82 -19.43 -10.64
C MET A 1 -22.77 -17.92 -10.63
N ASP A 2 -23.92 -17.27 -10.76
CA ASP A 2 -24.02 -15.86 -11.10
C ASP A 2 -23.65 -14.98 -9.88
N ILE A 3 -22.38 -14.55 -9.80
CA ILE A 3 -21.81 -13.69 -8.74
C ILE A 3 -22.50 -12.33 -8.61
N PHE A 4 -23.30 -11.94 -9.61
CA PHE A 4 -24.13 -10.74 -9.58
C PHE A 4 -25.40 -10.89 -8.73
N ALA A 5 -25.74 -12.11 -8.29
CA ALA A 5 -26.90 -12.37 -7.43
C ALA A 5 -26.64 -12.16 -5.92
N GLU A 6 -25.40 -11.90 -5.48
CA GLU A 6 -25.02 -11.88 -4.05
C GLU A 6 -24.62 -10.50 -3.49
N ALA A 7 -24.73 -9.41 -4.25
CA ALA A 7 -24.61 -8.06 -3.69
C ALA A 7 -25.89 -7.70 -2.89
N SER A 8 -26.14 -8.41 -1.79
CA SER A 8 -27.20 -8.06 -0.85
C SER A 8 -26.85 -6.75 -0.15
N ALA A 9 -27.79 -5.79 -0.13
CA ALA A 9 -27.67 -4.57 0.67
C ALA A 9 -27.49 -4.86 2.18
N GLN A 10 -27.74 -6.09 2.63
CA GLN A 10 -27.57 -6.57 4.01
C GLN A 10 -26.23 -7.31 4.26
N ALA A 11 -25.35 -7.45 3.25
CA ALA A 11 -24.03 -8.07 3.44
C ALA A 11 -23.15 -7.22 4.35
N ASP A 12 -22.47 -7.86 5.32
CA ASP A 12 -21.45 -7.26 6.16
C ASP A 12 -20.19 -6.90 5.35
N TRP A 13 -19.26 -6.14 5.93
CA TRP A 13 -18.08 -5.70 5.19
C TRP A 13 -17.17 -6.86 4.76
N LYS A 14 -17.16 -7.98 5.49
CA LYS A 14 -16.39 -9.17 5.12
C LYS A 14 -16.92 -9.79 3.82
N ALA A 15 -18.22 -9.98 3.72
CA ALA A 15 -18.85 -10.52 2.51
C ALA A 15 -18.68 -9.58 1.29
N ARG A 16 -18.69 -8.26 1.52
CA ARG A 16 -18.42 -7.25 0.47
C ARG A 16 -16.98 -7.31 -0.02
N ALA A 17 -16.01 -7.44 0.89
CA ALA A 17 -14.61 -7.62 0.53
C ALA A 17 -14.41 -8.93 -0.26
N ASP A 18 -15.01 -10.05 0.16
CA ASP A 18 -14.96 -11.32 -0.57
C ASP A 18 -15.54 -11.24 -1.98
N TRP A 19 -16.67 -10.55 -2.13
CA TRP A 19 -17.25 -10.31 -3.44
C TRP A 19 -16.30 -9.49 -4.33
N PHE A 20 -15.70 -8.44 -3.79
CA PHE A 20 -14.83 -7.56 -4.57
C PHE A 20 -13.46 -8.20 -4.91
N GLN A 21 -12.96 -9.11 -4.06
CA GLN A 21 -11.83 -10.01 -4.38
C GLN A 21 -12.14 -10.87 -5.62
N ARG A 22 -13.35 -11.44 -5.71
CA ARG A 22 -13.76 -12.24 -6.88
C ARG A 22 -13.86 -11.38 -8.14
N CYS A 23 -14.34 -10.14 -8.04
CA CYS A 23 -14.36 -9.19 -9.14
C CYS A 23 -12.93 -8.90 -9.63
N LEU A 24 -11.99 -8.59 -8.73
CA LEU A 24 -10.58 -8.39 -9.09
C LEU A 24 -10.03 -9.60 -9.88
N GLN A 25 -10.20 -10.81 -9.34
CA GLN A 25 -9.73 -12.04 -9.98
C GLN A 25 -10.36 -12.23 -11.37
N GLN A 26 -11.68 -12.07 -11.50
CA GLN A 26 -12.37 -12.26 -12.78
C GLN A 26 -11.90 -11.25 -13.84
N HIS A 27 -11.82 -9.97 -13.46
CA HIS A 27 -11.62 -8.86 -14.39
C HIS A 27 -10.17 -8.66 -14.79
N TYR A 28 -9.23 -8.96 -13.90
CA TYR A 28 -7.83 -8.64 -14.12
C TYR A 28 -6.95 -9.89 -14.32
N TYR A 29 -7.26 -11.05 -13.73
CA TYR A 29 -6.38 -12.21 -13.85
C TYR A 29 -6.13 -12.63 -15.30
N ASN A 30 -4.86 -12.85 -15.63
CA ASN A 30 -4.41 -13.28 -16.94
C ASN A 30 -3.87 -14.71 -16.82
N GLU A 31 -4.58 -15.66 -17.44
CA GLU A 31 -4.23 -17.09 -17.40
C GLU A 31 -2.91 -17.41 -18.11
N GLU A 32 -2.51 -16.62 -19.11
CA GLU A 32 -1.28 -16.85 -19.87
C GLU A 32 -0.03 -16.45 -19.06
N THR A 33 -0.12 -15.36 -18.30
CA THR A 33 1.01 -14.82 -17.54
C THR A 33 0.99 -15.24 -16.06
N GLY A 34 -0.18 -15.63 -15.54
CA GLY A 34 -0.40 -15.95 -14.13
C GLY A 34 -0.43 -14.74 -13.19
N ILE A 35 -0.37 -13.51 -13.73
CA ILE A 35 -0.49 -12.25 -12.98
C ILE A 35 -1.75 -11.46 -13.41
N MET A 36 -1.94 -10.26 -12.88
CA MET A 36 -3.08 -9.41 -13.25
C MET A 36 -2.74 -8.54 -14.47
N ASN A 37 -3.66 -8.43 -15.43
CA ASN A 37 -3.65 -7.40 -16.45
C ASN A 37 -3.74 -6.00 -15.83
N GLN A 38 -3.25 -4.99 -16.55
CA GLN A 38 -3.21 -3.61 -16.06
C GLN A 38 -4.56 -2.89 -16.24
N TRP A 39 -5.45 -3.42 -17.07
CA TRP A 39 -6.69 -2.79 -17.49
C TRP A 39 -7.87 -3.73 -17.48
N PHE A 40 -9.03 -3.17 -17.17
CA PHE A 40 -10.34 -3.68 -17.57
C PHE A 40 -10.99 -2.72 -18.59
N PRO A 41 -11.59 -3.24 -19.68
CA PRO A 41 -11.60 -4.64 -20.10
C PRO A 41 -10.21 -5.12 -20.54
N LYS A 42 -9.93 -6.43 -20.40
CA LYS A 42 -8.61 -7.04 -20.73
C LYS A 42 -8.18 -6.81 -22.19
N ALA A 43 -9.14 -6.57 -23.08
CA ALA A 43 -8.90 -6.28 -24.49
C ALA A 43 -8.39 -4.85 -24.75
N HIS A 44 -8.42 -3.96 -23.75
CA HIS A 44 -7.86 -2.63 -23.87
C HIS A 44 -6.34 -2.72 -23.91
N ILE A 45 -5.76 -2.37 -25.06
CA ILE A 45 -4.32 -2.40 -25.31
C ILE A 45 -3.86 -0.97 -25.57
N ARG A 46 -2.85 -0.55 -24.82
CA ARG A 46 -2.05 0.64 -25.12
C ARG A 46 -0.65 0.17 -25.53
N PRO A 47 -0.26 0.32 -26.80
CA PRO A 47 0.99 -0.23 -27.31
C PRO A 47 2.26 0.22 -26.57
N ASP A 48 2.21 1.40 -25.95
CA ASP A 48 3.34 2.02 -25.25
C ASP A 48 3.24 1.93 -23.71
N ASP A 49 2.30 1.12 -23.18
CA ASP A 49 2.18 0.95 -21.73
C ASP A 49 3.36 0.16 -21.18
N ASN A 50 3.99 0.73 -20.15
CA ASN A 50 4.95 0.02 -19.33
C ASN A 50 4.26 -1.07 -18.52
N PHE A 51 5.02 -2.09 -18.10
CA PHE A 51 4.57 -2.99 -17.06
C PHE A 51 4.78 -2.35 -15.69
N TYR A 52 3.69 -2.06 -14.98
CA TYR A 52 3.66 -1.51 -13.63
C TYR A 52 3.87 -2.64 -12.60
N TYR A 53 5.14 -3.00 -12.40
CA TYR A 53 5.55 -4.09 -11.52
C TYR A 53 5.01 -3.95 -10.09
N TRP A 54 5.09 -2.76 -9.50
CA TRP A 54 4.67 -2.53 -8.10
C TRP A 54 3.16 -2.66 -7.87
N TRP A 55 2.31 -2.49 -8.90
CA TRP A 55 0.88 -2.80 -8.74
C TRP A 55 0.66 -4.28 -8.42
N GLN A 56 1.50 -5.17 -8.97
CA GLN A 56 1.43 -6.60 -8.70
C GLN A 56 1.90 -6.96 -7.29
N ALA A 57 2.83 -6.20 -6.70
CA ALA A 57 3.15 -6.33 -5.27
C ALA A 57 1.91 -6.11 -4.41
N HIS A 58 1.08 -5.13 -4.79
CA HIS A 58 -0.17 -4.85 -4.09
C HIS A 58 -1.30 -5.83 -4.38
N VAL A 59 -1.25 -6.56 -5.50
CA VAL A 59 -2.11 -7.75 -5.70
C VAL A 59 -1.78 -8.82 -4.66
N MET A 60 -0.49 -9.10 -4.44
CA MET A 60 -0.07 -10.06 -3.42
C MET A 60 -0.50 -9.62 -2.01
N ASP A 61 -0.41 -8.33 -1.71
CA ASP A 61 -0.93 -7.75 -0.47
C ASP A 61 -2.42 -8.07 -0.24
N VAL A 62 -3.28 -7.87 -1.24
CA VAL A 62 -4.73 -8.11 -1.09
C VAL A 62 -5.08 -9.60 -1.10
N LEU A 63 -4.25 -10.45 -1.73
CA LEU A 63 -4.36 -11.91 -1.58
C LEU A 63 -4.05 -12.34 -0.14
N VAL A 64 -3.03 -11.73 0.48
CA VAL A 64 -2.73 -11.96 1.91
C VAL A 64 -3.84 -11.41 2.79
N ASP A 65 -4.40 -10.22 2.51
CA ASP A 65 -5.53 -9.67 3.27
C ASP A 65 -6.73 -10.65 3.28
N ALA A 66 -7.08 -11.19 2.12
CA ALA A 66 -8.13 -12.20 2.01
C ALA A 66 -7.81 -13.47 2.80
N TYR A 67 -6.56 -13.94 2.76
CA TYR A 67 -6.15 -15.12 3.51
C TYR A 67 -6.23 -14.89 5.02
N GLU A 68 -5.70 -13.78 5.52
CA GLU A 68 -5.75 -13.41 6.94
C GLU A 68 -7.19 -13.29 7.45
N ARG A 69 -8.11 -12.80 6.60
CA ARG A 69 -9.53 -12.65 6.95
C ARG A 69 -10.32 -13.96 6.92
N THR A 70 -10.04 -14.83 5.96
CA THR A 70 -10.89 -16.02 5.67
C THR A 70 -10.31 -17.34 6.17
N GLY A 71 -8.98 -17.43 6.30
CA GLY A 71 -8.28 -18.69 6.58
C GLY A 71 -8.41 -19.73 5.46
N ASP A 72 -8.74 -19.34 4.23
CA ASP A 72 -8.94 -20.28 3.12
C ASP A 72 -7.68 -21.16 2.89
N PRO A 73 -7.79 -22.49 3.04
CA PRO A 73 -6.65 -23.40 2.87
C PRO A 73 -6.09 -23.44 1.45
N ALA A 74 -6.82 -22.94 0.44
CA ALA A 74 -6.31 -22.82 -0.93
C ALA A 74 -5.51 -21.53 -1.17
N ALA A 75 -5.59 -20.54 -0.28
CA ALA A 75 -4.94 -19.24 -0.49
C ALA A 75 -3.40 -19.31 -0.51
N PRO A 76 -2.70 -20.10 0.34
CA PRO A 76 -1.24 -20.23 0.26
C PRO A 76 -0.75 -20.69 -1.12
N LEU A 77 -1.45 -21.66 -1.74
CA LEU A 77 -1.12 -22.12 -3.09
C LEU A 77 -1.28 -20.99 -4.12
N ARG A 78 -2.37 -20.22 -4.05
CA ARG A 78 -2.63 -19.09 -4.95
C ARG A 78 -1.59 -17.97 -4.81
N ILE A 79 -1.22 -17.62 -3.58
CA ILE A 79 -0.17 -16.62 -3.30
C ILE A 79 1.16 -17.08 -3.89
N ARG A 80 1.51 -18.36 -3.73
CA ARG A 80 2.74 -18.94 -4.26
C ARG A 80 2.79 -18.94 -5.79
N GLU A 81 1.71 -19.38 -6.42
CA GLU A 81 1.61 -19.39 -7.89
C GLU A 81 1.73 -17.97 -8.44
N PHE A 82 1.01 -17.02 -7.85
CA PHE A 82 1.11 -15.61 -8.23
C PHE A 82 2.53 -15.06 -8.05
N SER A 83 3.16 -15.30 -6.90
CA SER A 83 4.54 -14.85 -6.61
C SER A 83 5.55 -15.39 -7.62
N ARG A 84 5.45 -16.68 -7.97
CA ARG A 84 6.34 -17.31 -8.98
C ARG A 84 6.09 -16.76 -10.38
N CYS A 85 4.83 -16.55 -10.75
CA CYS A 85 4.47 -15.94 -12.03
C CYS A 85 4.97 -14.49 -12.12
N LEU A 86 4.83 -13.69 -11.06
CA LEU A 86 5.37 -12.34 -10.99
C LEU A 86 6.89 -12.33 -11.16
N ARG A 87 7.60 -13.20 -10.45
CA ARG A 87 9.06 -13.35 -10.60
C ARG A 87 9.45 -13.71 -12.03
N ALA A 88 8.76 -14.67 -12.64
CA ALA A 88 9.03 -15.09 -14.01
C ALA A 88 8.75 -13.97 -15.02
N TYR A 89 7.65 -13.24 -14.83
CA TYR A 89 7.25 -12.11 -15.69
C TYR A 89 8.26 -10.95 -15.61
N ASN A 90 8.82 -10.70 -14.42
CA ASN A 90 9.90 -9.74 -14.20
C ASN A 90 11.31 -10.31 -14.54
N GLY A 91 11.40 -11.19 -15.54
CA GLY A 91 12.67 -11.71 -16.04
C GLY A 91 13.38 -12.73 -15.14
N GLY A 92 12.64 -13.38 -14.24
CA GLY A 92 13.18 -14.40 -13.32
C GLY A 92 13.77 -13.83 -12.02
N THR A 93 13.55 -12.55 -11.73
CA THR A 93 14.02 -11.87 -10.51
C THR A 93 12.92 -10.99 -9.92
N PHE A 94 13.05 -10.63 -8.64
CA PHE A 94 12.27 -9.55 -8.04
C PHE A 94 13.03 -8.21 -8.01
N SER A 95 14.32 -8.20 -8.36
CA SER A 95 15.06 -6.95 -8.49
C SER A 95 14.49 -6.08 -9.61
N HIS A 96 14.50 -4.78 -9.41
CA HIS A 96 13.99 -3.80 -10.36
C HIS A 96 14.89 -2.55 -10.41
N ASN A 97 14.66 -1.65 -11.37
CA ASN A 97 15.37 -0.37 -11.46
C ASN A 97 14.91 0.62 -10.38
N TYR A 98 13.63 0.52 -10.01
CA TYR A 98 12.98 1.39 -9.03
C TYR A 98 13.10 0.74 -7.64
N TYR A 99 13.60 1.49 -6.66
CA TYR A 99 13.84 0.97 -5.31
C TYR A 99 12.54 0.82 -4.53
N ASP A 100 11.63 1.79 -4.65
CA ASP A 100 10.27 1.74 -4.11
C ASP A 100 9.50 0.51 -4.61
N ASP A 101 9.56 0.21 -5.91
CA ASP A 101 9.02 -1.03 -6.50
C ASP A 101 9.52 -2.32 -5.81
N MET A 102 10.82 -2.38 -5.51
CA MET A 102 11.42 -3.50 -4.78
C MET A 102 10.95 -3.52 -3.32
N GLU A 103 10.81 -2.35 -2.67
CA GLU A 103 10.34 -2.24 -1.29
C GLU A 103 8.89 -2.70 -1.14
N TRP A 104 7.98 -2.31 -2.06
CA TRP A 104 6.60 -2.79 -2.07
C TRP A 104 6.53 -4.31 -2.22
N THR A 105 7.34 -4.86 -3.12
CA THR A 105 7.41 -6.31 -3.34
C THR A 105 7.98 -7.03 -2.11
N ALA A 106 9.06 -6.52 -1.52
CA ALA A 106 9.65 -7.08 -0.32
C ALA A 106 8.68 -7.07 0.86
N LEU A 107 7.91 -5.98 1.05
CA LEU A 107 6.89 -5.90 2.08
C LEU A 107 5.76 -6.92 1.85
N ALA A 108 5.28 -7.07 0.62
CA ALA A 108 4.23 -8.05 0.30
C ALA A 108 4.74 -9.50 0.46
N LEU A 109 5.99 -9.79 0.07
CA LEU A 109 6.63 -11.10 0.27
C LEU A 109 6.84 -11.38 1.77
N LEU A 110 7.22 -10.38 2.56
CA LEU A 110 7.38 -10.53 4.00
C LEU A 110 6.05 -10.85 4.68
N ARG A 111 4.96 -10.21 4.24
CA ARG A 111 3.61 -10.56 4.69
C ARG A 111 3.23 -11.98 4.30
N ALA A 112 3.53 -12.40 3.06
CA ALA A 112 3.30 -13.78 2.63
C ALA A 112 4.11 -14.78 3.49
N TYR A 113 5.37 -14.48 3.80
CA TYR A 113 6.18 -15.28 4.72
C TYR A 113 5.54 -15.41 6.11
N GLN A 114 5.09 -14.30 6.69
CA GLN A 114 4.44 -14.30 8.00
C GLN A 114 3.13 -15.10 7.99
N ALA A 115 2.38 -15.05 6.89
CA ALA A 115 1.09 -15.72 6.77
C ALA A 115 1.23 -17.23 6.51
N THR A 116 2.21 -17.68 5.72
CA THR A 116 2.32 -19.09 5.29
C THR A 116 3.50 -19.85 5.88
N GLY A 117 4.53 -19.16 6.35
CA GLY A 117 5.79 -19.75 6.81
C GLY A 117 6.69 -20.30 5.70
N GLU A 118 6.41 -20.02 4.42
CA GLU A 118 7.21 -20.54 3.30
C GLU A 118 8.53 -19.78 3.14
N GLU A 119 9.66 -20.47 3.35
CA GLU A 119 11.01 -19.87 3.32
C GLU A 119 11.41 -19.28 1.96
N GLU A 120 10.74 -19.64 0.85
CA GLU A 120 11.01 -19.03 -0.46
C GLU A 120 10.74 -17.52 -0.46
N TYR A 121 9.73 -17.07 0.30
CA TYR A 121 9.43 -15.66 0.45
C TYR A 121 10.50 -14.94 1.27
N LYS A 122 10.90 -15.51 2.41
CA LYS A 122 11.96 -14.94 3.25
C LYS A 122 13.27 -14.78 2.48
N ASN A 123 13.68 -15.79 1.71
CA ASN A 123 14.89 -15.71 0.90
C ASN A 123 14.80 -14.57 -0.13
N ALA A 124 13.64 -14.43 -0.80
CA ALA A 124 13.41 -13.34 -1.75
C ALA A 124 13.42 -11.95 -1.07
N VAL A 125 12.86 -11.82 0.13
CA VAL A 125 12.90 -10.57 0.91
C VAL A 125 14.33 -10.19 1.26
N LEU A 126 15.16 -11.13 1.71
CA LEU A 126 16.56 -10.85 2.07
C LEU A 126 17.41 -10.50 0.83
N GLU A 127 17.14 -11.12 -0.31
CA GLU A 127 17.75 -10.75 -1.59
C GLU A 127 17.40 -9.30 -1.98
N LEU A 128 16.11 -8.95 -1.93
CA LEU A 128 15.66 -7.59 -2.21
C LEU A 128 16.20 -6.58 -1.22
N TRP A 129 16.24 -6.91 0.07
CA TRP A 129 16.74 -5.99 1.09
C TRP A 129 18.20 -5.60 0.86
N SER A 130 19.04 -6.57 0.50
CA SER A 130 20.44 -6.34 0.12
C SER A 130 20.57 -5.38 -1.08
N ASP A 131 19.71 -5.53 -2.09
CA ASP A 131 19.67 -4.62 -3.25
C ASP A 131 19.15 -3.22 -2.83
N ILE A 132 18.07 -3.15 -2.07
CA ILE A 132 17.45 -1.91 -1.57
C ILE A 132 18.45 -1.07 -0.77
N GLN A 133 19.27 -1.69 0.10
CA GLN A 133 20.29 -0.99 0.88
C GLN A 133 21.30 -0.21 0.00
N THR A 134 21.47 -0.58 -1.28
CA THR A 134 22.32 0.16 -2.22
C THR A 134 21.77 1.52 -2.64
N ALA A 135 20.48 1.79 -2.40
CA ALA A 135 19.85 3.08 -2.69
C ALA A 135 20.39 4.21 -1.80
N TRP A 136 20.86 3.87 -0.60
CA TRP A 136 21.38 4.85 0.36
C TRP A 136 22.69 5.44 -0.13
N ASN A 137 22.76 6.77 -0.19
CA ASN A 137 23.98 7.49 -0.55
C ASN A 137 24.02 8.89 0.09
N SER A 138 25.10 9.64 -0.11
CA SER A 138 25.37 10.90 0.59
C SER A 138 24.69 12.15 0.01
N HIS A 139 23.98 12.06 -1.12
CA HIS A 139 23.17 13.18 -1.62
C HIS A 139 22.18 13.61 -0.54
N PHE A 140 22.04 14.91 -0.27
CA PHE A 140 21.18 15.44 0.80
C PHE A 140 21.45 14.83 2.19
N GLY A 141 22.72 14.47 2.46
CA GLY A 141 23.13 13.94 3.76
C GLY A 141 22.65 12.53 4.08
N GLY A 142 22.06 11.82 3.11
CA GLY A 142 21.53 10.46 3.30
C GLY A 142 20.33 10.16 2.39
N GLY A 143 19.50 9.23 2.84
CA GLY A 143 18.25 8.88 2.19
C GLY A 143 18.43 7.87 1.07
N MET A 144 17.38 7.10 0.85
CA MET A 144 17.24 6.15 -0.25
C MET A 144 16.93 6.90 -1.53
N ALA A 145 17.62 6.56 -2.62
CA ALA A 145 17.30 7.03 -3.95
C ALA A 145 16.00 6.41 -4.47
N TRP A 146 15.28 7.14 -5.34
CA TRP A 146 14.09 6.59 -6.01
C TRP A 146 14.41 5.40 -6.92
N LYS A 147 15.45 5.53 -7.74
CA LYS A 147 15.82 4.52 -8.75
C LYS A 147 17.30 4.51 -9.06
N LYS A 148 17.80 3.38 -9.58
CA LYS A 148 19.24 3.09 -9.78
C LYS A 148 19.92 4.05 -10.75
N ASP A 149 19.18 4.61 -11.71
CA ASP A 149 19.66 5.57 -12.71
C ASP A 149 19.43 7.04 -12.31
N GLN A 150 18.90 7.33 -11.12
CA GLN A 150 18.72 8.68 -10.57
C GLN A 150 18.95 8.70 -9.05
N LEU A 151 20.22 8.57 -8.66
CA LEU A 151 20.64 8.38 -7.26
C LEU A 151 20.50 9.62 -6.36
N ASP A 152 20.35 10.80 -6.96
CA ASP A 152 20.27 12.09 -6.29
C ASP A 152 18.83 12.56 -6.04
N TYR A 153 17.83 11.89 -6.61
CA TYR A 153 16.42 12.09 -6.25
C TYR A 153 16.04 11.20 -5.07
N LYS A 154 15.58 11.82 -3.99
CA LYS A 154 15.19 11.13 -2.75
C LYS A 154 13.71 11.38 -2.49
N ASN A 155 12.93 10.33 -2.29
CA ASN A 155 11.50 10.45 -2.08
C ASN A 155 11.01 9.56 -0.93
N THR A 156 9.93 10.00 -0.27
CA THR A 156 9.23 9.26 0.78
C THR A 156 8.86 7.83 0.35
N PRO A 157 8.38 7.57 -0.89
CA PRO A 157 8.09 6.22 -1.37
C PRO A 157 9.26 5.24 -1.40
N ALA A 158 10.51 5.70 -1.47
CA ALA A 158 11.70 4.84 -1.37
C ALA A 158 12.34 4.85 0.03
N ASN A 159 11.88 5.70 0.95
CA ASN A 159 12.46 5.82 2.29
C ASN A 159 11.55 5.18 3.34
N ALA A 160 10.28 5.58 3.39
CA ALA A 160 9.37 5.10 4.41
C ALA A 160 9.08 3.58 4.28
N PRO A 161 8.84 3.00 3.08
CA PRO A 161 8.67 1.56 2.93
C PRO A 161 9.94 0.77 3.28
N ALA A 162 11.13 1.25 2.90
CA ALA A 162 12.40 0.68 3.36
C ALA A 162 12.54 0.69 4.89
N ALA A 163 12.15 1.78 5.57
CA ALA A 163 12.16 1.84 7.03
C ALA A 163 11.16 0.85 7.67
N ILE A 164 9.96 0.69 7.09
CA ILE A 164 8.98 -0.32 7.50
C ILE A 164 9.58 -1.72 7.35
N LEU A 165 10.20 -2.01 6.20
CA LEU A 165 10.79 -3.31 5.90
C LEU A 165 11.89 -3.64 6.91
N ALA A 166 12.84 -2.74 7.12
CA ALA A 166 13.94 -2.90 8.07
C ALA A 166 13.43 -3.11 9.50
N ALA A 167 12.45 -2.31 9.96
CA ALA A 167 11.88 -2.47 11.31
C ALA A 167 11.19 -3.84 11.47
N ARG A 168 10.48 -4.32 10.45
CA ARG A 168 9.82 -5.64 10.47
C ARG A 168 10.83 -6.79 10.41
N LEU A 169 11.88 -6.67 9.62
CA LEU A 169 12.98 -7.65 9.57
C LEU A 169 13.66 -7.75 10.94
N TYR A 170 13.97 -6.63 11.58
CA TYR A 170 14.45 -6.64 12.97
C TYR A 170 13.46 -7.31 13.93
N GLY A 171 12.17 -6.97 13.84
CA GLY A 171 11.14 -7.57 14.68
C GLY A 171 11.07 -9.10 14.59
N LEU A 172 11.31 -9.66 13.40
CA LEU A 172 11.26 -11.09 13.09
C LEU A 172 12.57 -11.82 13.38
N PHE A 173 13.70 -11.26 12.92
CA PHE A 173 14.99 -11.96 12.89
C PHE A 173 16.01 -11.43 13.91
N ARG A 174 15.73 -10.27 14.51
CA ARG A 174 16.53 -9.64 15.58
C ARG A 174 17.98 -9.31 15.18
N ASP A 175 18.22 -9.06 13.89
CA ASP A 175 19.50 -8.52 13.43
C ASP A 175 19.61 -7.03 13.79
N PRO A 176 20.56 -6.63 14.66
CA PRO A 176 20.70 -5.22 15.05
C PRO A 176 20.98 -4.28 13.86
N GLU A 177 21.58 -4.77 12.77
CA GLU A 177 21.83 -3.93 11.59
C GLU A 177 20.51 -3.45 10.95
N ASP A 178 19.48 -4.30 10.93
CA ASP A 178 18.16 -3.94 10.40
C ASP A 178 17.50 -2.83 11.24
N LEU A 179 17.69 -2.83 12.56
CA LEU A 179 17.20 -1.75 13.42
C LEU A 179 17.94 -0.44 13.15
N GLU A 180 19.27 -0.50 12.99
CA GLU A 180 20.08 0.68 12.65
C GLU A 180 19.65 1.28 11.31
N TRP A 181 19.35 0.45 10.31
CA TRP A 181 18.79 0.90 9.04
C TRP A 181 17.41 1.53 9.20
N ALA A 182 16.50 0.88 9.94
CA ALA A 182 15.16 1.38 10.15
C ALA A 182 15.16 2.79 10.76
N VAL A 183 15.94 3.00 11.82
CA VAL A 183 16.07 4.30 12.49
C VAL A 183 16.73 5.32 11.57
N ARG A 184 17.84 4.95 10.90
CA ARG A 184 18.59 5.86 10.03
C ARG A 184 17.73 6.39 8.87
N ILE A 185 16.97 5.52 8.23
CA ILE A 185 16.10 5.87 7.11
C ILE A 185 14.93 6.73 7.61
N TYR A 186 14.27 6.32 8.69
CA TYR A 186 13.17 7.07 9.27
C TYR A 186 13.56 8.49 9.69
N GLU A 187 14.67 8.65 10.42
CA GLU A 187 15.13 9.95 10.88
C GLU A 187 15.52 10.86 9.72
N TRP A 188 16.13 10.32 8.66
CA TRP A 188 16.39 11.09 7.44
C TRP A 188 15.09 11.53 6.76
N ASN A 189 14.11 10.63 6.60
CA ASN A 189 12.82 10.95 5.99
C ASN A 189 12.09 12.03 6.80
N LYS A 190 12.07 11.91 8.13
CA LYS A 190 11.47 12.86 9.06
C LYS A 190 12.13 14.24 8.98
N ALA A 191 13.47 14.29 8.93
CA ALA A 191 14.21 15.54 8.91
C ALA A 191 14.09 16.33 7.60
N HIS A 192 13.89 15.64 6.45
CA HIS A 192 13.91 16.28 5.13
C HIS A 192 12.54 16.43 4.47
N LEU A 193 11.65 15.46 4.67
CA LEU A 193 10.40 15.37 3.90
C LEU A 193 9.15 15.42 4.77
N VAL A 194 9.27 15.76 6.06
CA VAL A 194 8.12 15.95 6.95
C VAL A 194 8.10 17.37 7.46
N ASP A 195 6.95 18.03 7.33
CA ASP A 195 6.72 19.34 7.92
C ASP A 195 6.85 19.26 9.45
N PRO A 196 7.84 19.92 10.07
CA PRO A 196 8.04 19.85 11.51
C PRO A 196 6.92 20.50 12.31
N GLY A 197 6.15 21.42 11.71
CA GLY A 197 5.00 22.07 12.34
C GLY A 197 3.74 21.22 12.31
N SER A 198 3.41 20.62 11.16
CA SER A 198 2.14 19.89 11.00
C SER A 198 2.28 18.37 11.05
N GLY A 199 3.43 17.80 10.71
CA GLY A 199 3.59 16.35 10.49
C GLY A 199 3.07 15.90 9.13
N PHE A 200 2.79 16.81 8.21
CA PHE A 200 2.46 16.47 6.83
C PHE A 200 3.71 16.02 6.08
N VAL A 201 3.57 15.02 5.21
CA VAL A 201 4.68 14.37 4.52
C VAL A 201 4.70 14.81 3.06
N TRP A 202 5.83 15.31 2.58
CA TRP A 202 6.08 15.68 1.19
C TRP A 202 6.62 14.50 0.38
N ASP A 203 6.44 14.55 -0.94
CA ASP A 203 6.81 13.44 -1.81
C ASP A 203 8.32 13.22 -1.89
N GLY A 204 9.07 14.24 -2.31
CA GLY A 204 10.50 14.09 -2.51
C GLY A 204 11.28 15.39 -2.64
N ILE A 205 12.60 15.25 -2.73
CA ILE A 205 13.56 16.33 -2.88
C ILE A 205 14.49 16.04 -4.06
N ASN A 206 14.72 17.05 -4.90
CA ASN A 206 15.65 17.04 -6.03
C ASN A 206 15.23 16.19 -7.23
N ARG A 207 13.92 16.05 -7.48
CA ARG A 207 13.40 15.30 -8.63
C ARG A 207 13.88 15.85 -9.98
N LEU A 208 14.03 17.17 -10.06
CA LEU A 208 14.47 17.90 -11.26
C LEU A 208 15.95 18.31 -11.24
N GLY A 209 16.73 17.86 -10.24
CA GLY A 209 18.13 18.24 -10.10
C GLY A 209 18.36 19.68 -9.60
N ASP A 210 17.34 20.31 -8.99
CA ASP A 210 17.34 21.70 -8.53
C ASP A 210 17.43 21.86 -7.00
N GLY A 211 17.56 20.75 -6.28
CA GLY A 211 17.61 20.69 -4.82
C GLY A 211 16.31 21.10 -4.11
N GLN A 212 15.18 21.21 -4.82
CA GLN A 212 13.90 21.62 -4.24
C GLN A 212 13.07 20.44 -3.75
N ILE A 213 12.23 20.69 -2.75
CA ILE A 213 11.19 19.76 -2.30
C ILE A 213 9.93 19.97 -3.14
N ASP A 214 9.29 18.88 -3.54
CA ASP A 214 8.01 18.88 -4.26
C ASP A 214 6.83 19.16 -3.31
N TYR A 215 6.72 20.40 -2.81
CA TYR A 215 5.71 20.78 -1.81
C TYR A 215 4.25 20.64 -2.28
N ASP A 216 4.01 20.73 -3.59
CA ASP A 216 2.67 20.63 -4.19
C ASP A 216 2.21 19.18 -4.39
N TRP A 217 3.09 18.20 -4.17
CA TRP A 217 2.79 16.77 -4.32
C TRP A 217 2.29 16.20 -2.99
N GLU A 218 1.00 16.44 -2.73
CA GLU A 218 0.29 16.07 -1.50
C GLU A 218 -0.41 14.71 -1.61
N PHE A 219 0.36 13.62 -1.67
CA PHE A 219 -0.20 12.28 -1.89
C PHE A 219 -0.55 11.54 -0.59
N THR A 220 -1.64 10.77 -0.63
CA THR A 220 -2.15 10.05 0.55
C THR A 220 -1.17 8.96 1.02
N TYR A 221 -0.55 8.24 0.09
CA TYR A 221 0.33 7.12 0.43
C TYR A 221 1.58 7.55 1.20
N CYS A 222 2.17 8.72 0.90
CA CYS A 222 3.31 9.27 1.64
C CYS A 222 2.98 9.38 3.14
N GLN A 223 1.77 9.85 3.46
CA GLN A 223 1.29 9.94 4.84
C GLN A 223 1.19 8.55 5.47
N GLY A 224 0.60 7.60 4.73
CA GLY A 224 0.40 6.22 5.15
C GLY A 224 1.69 5.47 5.45
N VAL A 225 2.72 5.61 4.61
CA VAL A 225 3.97 4.90 4.83
C VAL A 225 4.84 5.56 5.88
N PHE A 226 4.86 6.88 5.99
CA PHE A 226 5.62 7.52 7.06
C PHE A 226 5.05 7.19 8.44
N LEU A 227 3.72 7.27 8.61
CA LEU A 227 3.08 6.84 9.86
C LEU A 227 3.24 5.32 10.09
N GLY A 228 3.29 4.53 9.01
CA GLY A 228 3.58 3.10 9.07
C GLY A 228 4.97 2.82 9.62
N ALA A 229 5.99 3.52 9.12
CA ALA A 229 7.37 3.41 9.59
C ALA A 229 7.49 3.79 11.07
N ALA A 230 6.89 4.92 11.46
CA ALA A 230 6.82 5.36 12.85
C ALA A 230 6.15 4.31 13.74
N LEU A 231 5.03 3.72 13.29
CA LEU A 231 4.33 2.67 14.03
C LEU A 231 5.18 1.39 14.20
N GLU A 232 5.92 0.97 13.17
CA GLU A 232 6.82 -0.19 13.31
C GLU A 232 7.98 0.10 14.28
N LEU A 233 8.59 1.29 14.20
CA LEU A 233 9.63 1.69 15.16
C LEU A 233 9.12 1.77 16.58
N TYR A 234 7.90 2.29 16.80
CA TYR A 234 7.25 2.24 18.11
C TYR A 234 7.14 0.81 18.63
N ARG A 235 6.73 -0.15 17.78
CA ARG A 235 6.59 -1.56 18.18
C ARG A 235 7.91 -2.22 18.55
N VAL A 236 9.01 -1.88 17.86
CA VAL A 236 10.30 -2.55 18.08
C VAL A 236 11.22 -1.85 19.08
N ILE A 237 11.10 -0.53 19.26
CA ILE A 237 11.91 0.28 20.20
C ILE A 237 11.12 0.59 21.48
N GLY A 238 9.81 0.86 21.37
CA GLY A 238 8.96 1.23 22.50
C GLY A 238 9.02 2.71 22.91
N GLU A 239 9.70 3.56 22.14
CA GLU A 239 9.80 4.99 22.43
C GLU A 239 8.54 5.77 21.97
N GLN A 240 7.94 6.51 22.90
CA GLN A 240 6.67 7.21 22.69
C GLN A 240 6.70 8.21 21.52
N GLN A 241 7.85 8.81 21.23
CA GLN A 241 7.99 9.79 20.14
C GLN A 241 7.53 9.24 18.77
N TYR A 242 7.75 7.95 18.51
CA TYR A 242 7.34 7.34 17.24
C TYR A 242 5.80 7.15 17.17
N ALA A 243 5.15 6.84 18.30
CA ALA A 243 3.69 6.81 18.36
C ALA A 243 3.11 8.22 18.17
N ASP A 244 3.73 9.23 18.78
CA ASP A 244 3.30 10.62 18.65
C ASP A 244 3.43 11.12 17.20
N ASP A 245 4.52 10.77 16.51
CA ASP A 245 4.72 11.08 15.09
C ASP A 245 3.65 10.41 14.21
N ALA A 246 3.35 9.13 14.45
CA ALA A 246 2.34 8.38 13.69
C ALA A 246 0.94 8.99 13.86
N LEU A 247 0.55 9.32 15.10
CA LEU A 247 -0.72 9.96 15.42
C LEU A 247 -0.81 11.38 14.85
N ARG A 248 0.27 12.16 14.92
CA ARG A 248 0.31 13.52 14.37
C ARG A 248 0.16 13.52 12.84
N THR A 249 0.87 12.61 12.17
CA THR A 249 0.77 12.44 10.71
C THR A 249 -0.63 12.02 10.30
N ALA A 250 -1.23 11.05 11.01
CA ALA A 250 -2.59 10.61 10.77
C ALA A 250 -3.62 11.74 10.98
N ASP A 251 -3.56 12.48 12.08
CA ASP A 251 -4.45 13.62 12.35
C ASP A 251 -4.34 14.70 11.26
N THR A 252 -3.12 15.07 10.88
CA THR A 252 -2.89 16.07 9.83
C THR A 252 -3.37 15.59 8.47
N SER A 253 -3.14 14.33 8.11
CA SER A 253 -3.66 13.77 6.85
C SER A 253 -5.19 13.74 6.81
N ILE A 254 -5.87 13.41 7.91
CA ILE A 254 -7.33 13.50 8.02
C ILE A 254 -7.80 14.94 7.80
N ARG A 255 -7.18 15.92 8.47
CA ARG A 255 -7.60 17.32 8.38
C ARG A 255 -7.32 17.96 7.02
N ARG A 256 -6.24 17.58 6.35
CA ARG A 256 -5.78 18.21 5.10
C ARG A 256 -6.32 17.54 3.85
N LEU A 257 -6.40 16.20 3.84
CA LEU A 257 -6.76 15.43 2.65
C LEU A 257 -8.23 15.02 2.61
N CYS A 258 -8.87 14.81 3.77
CA CYS A 258 -10.28 14.43 3.77
C CYS A 258 -11.19 15.65 3.68
N HIS A 259 -12.28 15.53 2.93
CA HIS A 259 -13.32 16.56 2.92
C HIS A 259 -13.91 16.74 4.34
N PRO A 260 -13.98 17.97 4.88
CA PRO A 260 -14.24 18.22 6.31
C PRO A 260 -15.63 17.80 6.80
N VAL A 261 -16.59 17.61 5.88
CA VAL A 261 -17.98 17.23 6.19
C VAL A 261 -18.27 15.76 5.89
N THR A 262 -17.89 15.29 4.69
CA THR A 262 -18.19 13.95 4.20
C THR A 262 -17.13 12.92 4.56
N PHE A 263 -15.95 13.35 5.02
CA PHE A 263 -14.76 12.52 5.27
C PHE A 263 -14.17 11.84 4.03
N MET A 264 -14.58 12.23 2.83
CA MET A 264 -14.11 11.61 1.59
C MET A 264 -12.64 11.91 1.36
N LEU A 265 -11.87 10.87 1.05
CA LEU A 265 -10.51 11.00 0.55
C LEU A 265 -10.51 11.55 -0.89
N PRO A 266 -9.42 12.19 -1.33
CA PRO A 266 -9.39 12.88 -2.63
C PRO A 266 -9.42 11.91 -3.82
N ASP A 267 -9.95 12.38 -4.95
CA ASP A 267 -9.70 11.75 -6.24
C ASP A 267 -8.28 12.14 -6.71
N GLU A 268 -7.33 11.24 -6.53
CA GLU A 268 -5.93 11.45 -6.94
C GLU A 268 -5.70 11.06 -8.40
N GLY A 269 -6.73 10.59 -9.10
CA GLY A 269 -6.66 10.19 -10.50
C GLY A 269 -6.37 8.71 -10.71
N VAL A 270 -5.87 8.41 -11.90
CA VAL A 270 -5.61 7.05 -12.39
C VAL A 270 -4.10 6.81 -12.45
N ASP A 271 -3.68 5.69 -13.02
CA ASP A 271 -2.30 5.23 -13.07
C ASP A 271 -1.76 4.95 -11.67
N ASP A 272 -0.51 5.31 -11.37
CA ASP A 272 0.09 5.07 -10.06
C ASP A 272 -0.71 5.71 -8.92
N THR A 273 -1.25 6.90 -9.14
CA THR A 273 -2.02 7.64 -8.13
C THR A 273 -3.34 6.94 -7.77
N GLY A 274 -3.83 6.07 -8.65
CA GLY A 274 -5.01 5.25 -8.40
C GLY A 274 -4.85 4.31 -7.20
N LEU A 275 -3.63 3.93 -6.83
CA LEU A 275 -3.34 3.01 -5.74
C LEU A 275 -3.13 3.73 -4.38
N PHE A 276 -2.80 5.03 -4.40
CA PHE A 276 -2.28 5.76 -3.25
C PHE A 276 -3.20 5.74 -2.03
N LYS A 277 -4.51 5.95 -2.22
CA LYS A 277 -5.49 5.84 -1.13
C LYS A 277 -5.50 4.47 -0.49
N GLY A 278 -5.31 3.40 -1.28
CA GLY A 278 -5.33 2.03 -0.77
C GLY A 278 -4.21 1.79 0.25
N ILE A 279 -3.01 2.28 -0.06
CA ILE A 279 -1.85 2.20 0.82
C ILE A 279 -2.11 2.99 2.12
N LEU A 280 -2.68 4.19 2.03
CA LEU A 280 -3.06 4.96 3.22
C LEU A 280 -3.99 4.16 4.13
N ILE A 281 -5.05 3.56 3.55
CA ILE A 281 -5.99 2.73 4.32
C ILE A 281 -5.27 1.60 5.05
N ARG A 282 -4.35 0.87 4.39
CA ARG A 282 -3.61 -0.24 5.03
C ARG A 282 -2.93 0.19 6.32
N TYR A 283 -2.25 1.32 6.32
CA TYR A 283 -1.51 1.79 7.50
C TYR A 283 -2.40 2.50 8.52
N TRP A 284 -3.46 3.18 8.09
CA TRP A 284 -4.50 3.68 8.98
C TRP A 284 -5.21 2.57 9.76
N VAL A 285 -5.53 1.44 9.12
CA VAL A 285 -6.11 0.27 9.81
C VAL A 285 -5.16 -0.25 10.88
N GLN A 286 -3.85 -0.30 10.62
CA GLN A 286 -2.86 -0.72 11.61
C GLN A 286 -2.76 0.26 12.78
N LEU A 287 -2.79 1.56 12.50
CA LEU A 287 -2.76 2.60 13.54
C LEU A 287 -4.02 2.57 14.41
N GLU A 288 -5.20 2.47 13.81
CA GLU A 288 -6.48 2.33 14.53
C GLU A 288 -6.50 1.07 15.39
N LYS A 289 -5.94 -0.05 14.91
CA LYS A 289 -5.80 -1.27 15.73
C LYS A 289 -4.85 -1.08 16.92
N GLN A 290 -3.80 -0.28 16.76
CA GLN A 290 -2.84 -0.01 17.84
C GLN A 290 -3.39 0.98 18.87
N PHE A 291 -4.10 2.01 18.42
CA PHE A 291 -4.59 3.13 19.24
C PHE A 291 -6.08 3.40 18.98
N PRO A 292 -6.98 2.44 19.27
CA PRO A 292 -8.39 2.49 18.88
C PRO A 292 -9.08 3.73 19.42
N GLY A 293 -9.84 4.41 18.56
CA GLY A 293 -10.64 5.59 18.93
C GLY A 293 -9.85 6.85 19.25
N THR A 294 -8.52 6.85 19.14
CA THR A 294 -7.68 8.04 19.38
C THR A 294 -7.92 9.12 18.32
N LEU A 295 -8.16 8.69 17.08
CA LEU A 295 -8.46 9.55 15.93
C LEU A 295 -9.75 9.08 15.25
N SER A 296 -10.25 9.87 14.31
CA SER A 296 -11.46 9.53 13.55
C SER A 296 -11.22 8.53 12.41
N ILE A 297 -10.10 7.78 12.40
CA ILE A 297 -9.69 6.88 11.32
C ILE A 297 -10.79 5.88 10.96
N ARG A 298 -11.31 5.14 11.95
CA ARG A 298 -12.41 4.18 11.72
C ARG A 298 -13.62 4.83 11.06
N LYS A 299 -14.00 6.02 11.52
CA LYS A 299 -15.14 6.77 10.98
C LYS A 299 -14.88 7.16 9.52
N VAL A 300 -13.67 7.64 9.20
CA VAL A 300 -13.25 8.01 7.84
C VAL A 300 -13.28 6.79 6.92
N ILE A 301 -12.69 5.66 7.32
CA ILE A 301 -12.65 4.42 6.53
C ILE A 301 -14.07 3.93 6.24
N LEU A 302 -14.92 3.83 7.26
CA LEU A 302 -16.30 3.36 7.07
C LEU A 302 -17.12 4.32 6.21
N ALA A 303 -16.96 5.64 6.36
CA ALA A 303 -17.63 6.62 5.51
C ALA A 303 -17.25 6.43 4.03
N ASN A 304 -15.95 6.31 3.73
CA ASN A 304 -15.45 6.07 2.38
C ASN A 304 -15.93 4.73 1.81
N ALA A 305 -15.87 3.66 2.61
CA ALA A 305 -16.36 2.34 2.19
C ALA A 305 -17.86 2.38 1.87
N HIS A 306 -18.66 3.09 2.68
CA HIS A 306 -20.08 3.31 2.41
C HIS A 306 -20.31 4.11 1.13
N ALA A 307 -19.55 5.17 0.89
CA ALA A 307 -19.64 5.96 -0.34
C ALA A 307 -19.31 5.12 -1.57
N LEU A 308 -18.20 4.37 -1.53
CA LEU A 308 -17.82 3.43 -2.59
C LEU A 308 -18.96 2.45 -2.85
N TRP A 309 -19.39 1.72 -1.82
CA TRP A 309 -20.37 0.65 -1.99
C TRP A 309 -21.72 1.14 -2.51
N THR A 310 -22.17 2.33 -2.08
CA THR A 310 -23.53 2.81 -2.41
C THR A 310 -23.60 3.73 -3.63
N LYS A 311 -22.47 4.36 -4.02
CA LYS A 311 -22.44 5.36 -5.09
C LYS A 311 -21.33 5.10 -6.12
N GLY A 312 -20.11 4.86 -5.65
CA GLY A 312 -18.92 4.79 -6.51
C GLY A 312 -18.71 3.47 -7.23
N LEU A 313 -19.31 2.39 -6.73
CA LEU A 313 -19.16 1.05 -7.28
C LEU A 313 -20.18 0.79 -8.38
N ASP A 314 -19.73 0.31 -9.53
CA ASP A 314 -20.60 -0.33 -10.50
C ASP A 314 -20.81 -1.79 -10.09
N HIS A 315 -21.99 -2.10 -9.54
CA HIS A 315 -22.34 -3.45 -9.08
C HIS A 315 -22.52 -4.47 -10.22
N GLU A 316 -22.89 -4.01 -11.42
CA GLU A 316 -23.06 -4.88 -12.58
C GLU A 316 -21.70 -5.28 -13.17
N LEU A 317 -20.72 -4.38 -13.09
CA LEU A 317 -19.37 -4.63 -13.60
C LEU A 317 -18.37 -5.05 -12.52
N GLY A 318 -18.66 -4.87 -11.24
CA GLY A 318 -17.69 -5.15 -10.17
C GLY A 318 -16.49 -4.22 -10.16
N LEU A 319 -16.66 -2.94 -10.55
CA LEU A 319 -15.57 -1.99 -10.75
C LEU A 319 -15.77 -0.70 -9.96
N CYS A 320 -14.67 -0.11 -9.50
CA CYS A 320 -14.65 1.22 -8.91
C CYS A 320 -13.83 2.22 -9.74
N GLY A 321 -14.14 3.51 -9.57
CA GLY A 321 -13.36 4.61 -10.10
C GLY A 321 -12.35 5.15 -9.07
N PRO A 322 -11.49 6.09 -9.48
CA PRO A 322 -10.51 6.71 -8.60
C PRO A 322 -11.17 7.64 -7.56
N SER A 323 -12.35 8.20 -7.88
CA SER A 323 -13.28 8.76 -6.91
C SER A 323 -14.23 7.67 -6.40
N TRP A 324 -14.26 7.48 -5.09
CA TRP A 324 -15.20 6.55 -4.44
C TRP A 324 -16.64 7.09 -4.34
N GLU A 325 -16.89 8.32 -4.81
CA GLU A 325 -18.24 8.91 -4.86
C GLU A 325 -18.90 8.77 -6.23
N HIS A 326 -18.15 8.40 -7.25
CA HIS A 326 -18.61 8.36 -8.64
C HIS A 326 -18.36 7.00 -9.27
N LYS A 327 -19.32 6.56 -10.10
CA LYS A 327 -19.18 5.32 -10.87
C LYS A 327 -17.91 5.36 -11.74
N PRO A 328 -17.25 4.22 -11.96
CA PRO A 328 -16.09 4.15 -12.84
C PRO A 328 -16.41 4.60 -14.26
N LEU A 329 -15.42 5.20 -14.91
CA LEU A 329 -15.38 5.35 -16.36
C LEU A 329 -14.44 4.30 -16.94
N LEU A 330 -14.86 3.62 -18.00
CA LEU A 330 -14.01 2.66 -18.70
C LEU A 330 -13.01 3.38 -19.61
N PRO A 331 -11.79 2.83 -19.79
CA PRO A 331 -11.24 1.63 -19.12
C PRO A 331 -10.74 1.91 -17.69
N VAL A 332 -10.72 0.89 -16.82
CA VAL A 332 -10.31 1.00 -15.40
C VAL A 332 -8.99 0.28 -15.16
N GLN A 333 -8.01 0.97 -14.57
CA GLN A 333 -6.71 0.38 -14.25
C GLN A 333 -6.77 -0.50 -12.99
N LEU A 334 -5.87 -1.47 -12.94
CA LEU A 334 -5.68 -2.36 -11.80
C LEU A 334 -5.42 -1.58 -10.50
N SER A 335 -4.62 -0.52 -10.55
CA SER A 335 -4.30 0.32 -9.39
C SER A 335 -5.53 0.89 -8.69
N VAL A 336 -6.48 1.41 -9.47
CA VAL A 336 -7.75 1.96 -8.99
C VAL A 336 -8.58 0.86 -8.31
N GLN A 337 -8.70 -0.29 -8.95
CA GLN A 337 -9.44 -1.43 -8.40
C GLN A 337 -8.82 -1.92 -7.08
N LEU A 338 -7.49 -2.03 -7.02
CA LEU A 338 -6.76 -2.42 -5.81
C LEU A 338 -7.02 -1.45 -4.66
N SER A 339 -7.03 -0.15 -4.92
CA SER A 339 -7.32 0.85 -3.89
C SER A 339 -8.72 0.68 -3.29
N GLY A 340 -9.74 0.47 -4.14
CA GLY A 340 -11.09 0.16 -3.66
C GLY A 340 -11.16 -1.13 -2.84
N LEU A 341 -10.38 -2.14 -3.21
CA LEU A 341 -10.35 -3.41 -2.49
C LEU A 341 -9.65 -3.29 -1.13
N MET A 342 -8.53 -2.57 -1.06
CA MET A 342 -7.87 -2.26 0.21
C MET A 342 -8.80 -1.48 1.16
N LEU A 343 -9.67 -0.60 0.63
CA LEU A 343 -10.71 0.07 1.40
C LEU A 343 -11.72 -0.92 2.01
N LEU A 344 -12.26 -1.84 1.20
CA LEU A 344 -13.25 -2.80 1.67
C LEU A 344 -12.67 -3.81 2.66
N GLU A 345 -11.43 -4.27 2.43
CA GLU A 345 -10.68 -5.09 3.40
C GLU A 345 -10.43 -4.32 4.70
N GLY A 346 -10.08 -3.03 4.61
CA GLY A 346 -9.93 -2.16 5.78
C GLY A 346 -11.22 -1.96 6.56
N ALA A 347 -12.36 -1.78 5.88
CA ALA A 347 -13.67 -1.70 6.51
C ALA A 347 -14.05 -3.02 7.20
N ALA A 348 -13.79 -4.16 6.55
CA ALA A 348 -14.02 -5.50 7.11
C ALA A 348 -13.19 -5.73 8.39
N ALA A 349 -11.95 -5.24 8.42
CA ALA A 349 -11.08 -5.34 9.58
C ALA A 349 -11.55 -4.50 10.78
N LEU A 350 -12.33 -3.42 10.56
CA LEU A 350 -12.76 -2.48 11.60
C LEU A 350 -14.26 -2.57 11.95
N GLU A 351 -15.04 -3.39 11.23
CA GLU A 351 -16.49 -3.53 11.43
C GLU A 351 -16.87 -3.98 12.86
N ASN A 352 -16.09 -4.89 13.46
CA ASN A 352 -16.45 -5.57 14.71
C ASN A 352 -15.67 -5.11 15.96
N GLN A 353 -14.81 -4.10 15.85
CA GLN A 353 -14.20 -3.52 17.05
C GLN A 353 -15.28 -2.70 17.77
N ARG A 354 -15.95 -3.26 18.77
CA ARG A 354 -16.78 -2.45 19.67
C ARG A 354 -15.84 -1.48 20.39
N ASN A 355 -16.25 -0.22 20.48
CA ASN A 355 -15.65 0.69 21.47
C ASN A 355 -16.02 0.08 22.82
N GLU A 356 -15.09 -0.65 23.44
CA GLU A 356 -15.20 -1.02 24.86
C GLU A 356 -14.91 0.20 25.73
#